data_AF-A0A3D0NNN8-F1
#
_entry.id   AF-A0A3D0NNN8-F1
#
_cell.length_a   1.000
_cell.length_b   1.000
_cell.length_c   1.000
_cell.angle_alpha   90.00
_cell.angle_beta   90.00
_cell.angle_gamma   90.00
#
_symmetry.space_group_name_H-M   'P 1'
#
loop_
_entity.id
_entity.type
_entity.pdbx_description
1 polymer ?
#
loop_
_entity_poly.entity_id
_entity_poly.type
_entity_poly.pdbx_seq_one_letter_code
_entity_poly.pdbx_strand_id
1 'polypeptide(L)'
;MTESSALAVATPAASTLGIWANPDAFDQGQRMAAALAGSSILPDCYRADRAGGKQALSNCLMLLSLAQRLQMDPFLVGQNMVPINGRPSFSSAFVIALINQSGRFTPLRFHHSGAGDDRACYASAQDLRSGTELQGMPVTVKMAKDYGRWGRSGSQWPKNTDQLLAYRAAGWFGRLHCPEVLLGVATREEIVDAVIDIDP
;
A
#
# COMPACT_ATOMS: atom_id res chain seq x y z
N MET A 1 11.81 52.61 8.06
CA MET A 1 10.49 51.97 7.97
C MET A 1 10.73 50.52 7.57
N THR A 2 10.65 49.61 8.53
CA THR A 2 10.84 48.17 8.33
C THR A 2 9.47 47.51 8.33
N GLU A 3 8.98 47.10 7.17
CA GLU A 3 7.72 46.36 7.07
C GLU A 3 7.92 44.92 7.52
N SER A 4 7.27 44.58 8.63
CA SER A 4 7.17 43.22 9.15
C SER A 4 6.18 42.44 8.30
N SER A 5 6.68 41.54 7.45
CA SER A 5 5.84 40.58 6.73
C SER A 5 5.36 39.51 7.71
N ALA A 6 4.07 39.55 8.05
CA ALA A 6 3.43 38.54 8.88
C ALA A 6 3.28 37.23 8.08
N LEU A 7 3.86 36.15 8.60
CA LEU A 7 3.62 34.78 8.13
C LEU A 7 2.12 34.46 8.25
N ALA A 8 1.44 34.34 7.12
CA ALA A 8 0.09 33.81 7.09
C ALA A 8 0.12 32.35 7.58
N VAL A 9 -0.46 32.11 8.75
CA VAL A 9 -0.71 30.75 9.26
C VAL A 9 -1.71 30.11 8.30
N ALA A 10 -1.29 29.06 7.60
CA ALA A 10 -2.18 28.28 6.76
C ALA A 10 -3.30 27.67 7.64
N THR A 11 -4.54 28.08 7.40
CA THR A 11 -5.71 27.46 8.02
C THR A 11 -5.75 25.99 7.60
N PRO A 12 -5.79 25.02 8.53
CA PRO A 12 -5.96 23.62 8.14
C PRO A 12 -7.31 23.47 7.43
N ALA A 13 -7.29 23.04 6.17
CA ALA A 13 -8.51 22.70 5.44
C ALA A 13 -9.27 21.63 6.23
N ALA A 14 -10.57 21.84 6.45
CA ALA A 14 -11.39 20.97 7.27
C ALA A 14 -11.35 19.52 6.77
N SER A 15 -10.67 18.62 7.47
CA SER A 15 -10.82 17.18 7.23
C SER A 15 -12.17 16.76 7.81
N THR A 16 -13.20 16.66 6.98
CA THR A 16 -14.53 16.22 7.42
C THR A 16 -15.05 15.15 6.48
N LEU A 17 -14.40 13.99 6.52
CA LEU A 17 -14.84 12.72 5.94
C LEU A 17 -15.29 12.65 4.46
N GLY A 18 -15.08 13.66 3.61
CA GLY A 18 -15.22 13.51 2.15
C GLY A 18 -16.57 12.96 1.68
N ILE A 19 -16.59 11.69 1.26
CA ILE A 19 -17.82 10.95 0.91
C ILE A 19 -18.81 10.77 2.07
N TRP A 20 -18.33 10.81 3.32
CA TRP A 20 -19.19 10.68 4.52
C TRP A 20 -19.54 12.03 5.14
N ALA A 21 -19.23 13.14 4.49
CA ALA A 21 -19.44 14.48 5.05
C ALA A 21 -20.92 14.82 5.23
N ASN A 22 -21.76 14.44 4.25
CA ASN A 22 -23.19 14.72 4.22
C ASN A 22 -23.90 13.80 3.20
N PRO A 23 -25.25 13.75 3.19
CA PRO A 23 -26.00 12.91 2.26
C PRO A 23 -25.70 13.18 0.78
N ASP A 24 -25.55 14.44 0.37
CA ASP A 24 -25.28 14.78 -1.03
C ASP A 24 -23.92 14.22 -1.50
N ALA A 25 -22.89 14.33 -0.66
CA ALA A 25 -21.57 13.77 -0.93
C ALA A 25 -21.61 12.24 -1.01
N PHE A 26 -22.41 11.60 -0.14
CA PHE A 26 -22.62 10.17 -0.16
C PHE A 26 -23.34 9.71 -1.44
N ASP A 27 -24.40 10.40 -1.85
CA ASP A 27 -25.15 10.12 -3.07
C ASP A 27 -24.29 10.27 -4.33
N GLN A 28 -23.45 11.32 -4.39
CA GLN A 28 -22.45 11.48 -5.46
C GLN A 28 -21.43 10.34 -5.43
N GLY A 29 -20.92 9.99 -4.25
CA GLY A 29 -20.01 8.87 -4.06
C GLY A 29 -20.61 7.55 -4.56
N GLN A 30 -21.89 7.28 -4.30
CA GLN A 30 -22.58 6.10 -4.81
C GLN A 30 -22.66 6.08 -6.34
N ARG A 31 -22.94 7.22 -6.99
CA ARG A 31 -22.97 7.31 -8.46
C ARG A 31 -21.59 7.08 -9.07
N MET A 32 -20.55 7.66 -8.48
CA MET A 32 -19.16 7.42 -8.90
C MET A 32 -18.78 5.94 -8.71
N ALA A 33 -19.15 5.34 -7.57
CA ALA A 33 -18.89 3.94 -7.30
C ALA A 33 -19.62 3.01 -8.29
N ALA A 34 -20.85 3.35 -8.68
CA ALA A 34 -21.60 2.58 -9.68
C ALA A 34 -20.91 2.60 -11.06
N ALA A 35 -20.36 3.75 -11.45
CA ALA A 35 -19.57 3.86 -12.69
C ALA A 35 -18.30 3.00 -12.64
N LEU A 36 -17.57 3.04 -11.51
CA LEU A 36 -16.39 2.19 -11.30
C LEU A 36 -16.75 0.70 -11.32
N ALA A 37 -17.87 0.32 -10.71
CA ALA A 37 -18.29 -1.07 -10.63
C ALA A 37 -18.60 -1.71 -12.01
N GLY A 38 -18.93 -0.90 -13.02
CA GLY A 38 -19.09 -1.34 -14.41
C GLY A 38 -17.79 -1.49 -15.19
N SER A 39 -16.65 -1.12 -14.62
CA SER A 39 -15.35 -1.11 -15.31
C SER A 39 -14.75 -2.52 -15.45
N SER A 40 -14.35 -2.90 -16.66
CA SER A 40 -13.70 -4.20 -16.92
C SER A 40 -12.20 -4.22 -16.57
N ILE A 41 -11.59 -3.05 -16.33
CA ILE A 41 -10.15 -2.92 -16.08
C ILE A 41 -9.79 -2.92 -14.59
N LEU A 42 -10.78 -2.86 -13.69
CA LEU A 42 -10.55 -2.98 -12.25
C LEU A 42 -10.44 -4.45 -11.81
N PRO A 43 -9.85 -4.74 -10.65
CA PRO A 43 -9.84 -6.11 -10.11
C PRO A 43 -11.24 -6.63 -9.82
N ASP A 44 -11.41 -7.96 -9.88
CA ASP A 44 -12.70 -8.64 -9.78
C ASP A 44 -13.54 -8.24 -8.54
N CYS A 45 -12.90 -7.94 -7.41
CA CYS A 45 -13.59 -7.52 -6.20
C CYS A 45 -14.35 -6.18 -6.36
N TYR A 46 -13.99 -5.33 -7.31
CA TYR A 46 -14.68 -4.07 -7.58
C TYR A 46 -15.71 -4.19 -8.70
N ARG A 47 -15.79 -5.33 -9.39
CA ARG A 47 -16.56 -5.48 -10.62
C ARG A 47 -17.93 -6.08 -10.37
N ALA A 48 -18.98 -5.43 -10.89
CA ALA A 48 -20.35 -5.89 -10.73
C ALA A 48 -20.61 -7.26 -11.36
N ASP A 49 -19.98 -7.57 -12.50
CA ASP A 49 -20.10 -8.87 -13.18
C ASP A 49 -19.37 -10.01 -12.48
N ARG A 50 -18.53 -9.71 -11.47
CA ARG A 50 -17.72 -10.70 -10.74
C ARG A 50 -18.10 -10.81 -9.27
N ALA A 51 -18.10 -9.70 -8.54
CA ALA A 51 -18.44 -9.65 -7.12
C ALA A 51 -19.95 -9.54 -6.86
N GLY A 52 -20.75 -9.22 -7.89
CA GLY A 52 -22.17 -8.89 -7.76
C GLY A 52 -22.39 -7.39 -7.47
N GLY A 53 -23.48 -6.83 -8.00
CA GLY A 53 -23.70 -5.38 -8.05
C GLY A 53 -23.62 -4.67 -6.68
N LYS A 54 -24.24 -5.22 -5.63
CA LYS A 54 -24.23 -4.60 -4.29
C LYS A 54 -22.85 -4.61 -3.64
N GLN A 55 -22.12 -5.72 -3.77
CA GLN A 55 -20.78 -5.87 -3.19
C GLN A 55 -19.77 -5.00 -3.94
N ALA A 56 -19.80 -5.03 -5.27
CA ALA A 56 -18.95 -4.20 -6.12
C ALA A 56 -19.14 -2.71 -5.83
N LEU A 57 -20.40 -2.24 -5.75
CA LEU A 57 -20.71 -0.86 -5.40
C LEU A 57 -20.11 -0.46 -4.05
N SER A 58 -20.26 -1.32 -3.03
CA SER A 58 -19.75 -1.07 -1.68
C SER A 58 -18.22 -1.02 -1.66
N ASN A 59 -17.56 -1.93 -2.39
CA ASN A 59 -16.10 -1.98 -2.52
C ASN A 59 -15.57 -0.74 -3.27
N CYS A 60 -16.23 -0.30 -4.34
CA CYS A 60 -15.88 0.93 -5.07
C CYS A 60 -16.07 2.19 -4.22
N LEU A 61 -17.11 2.24 -3.37
CA LEU A 61 -17.31 3.37 -2.46
C LEU A 61 -16.18 3.47 -1.41
N MET A 62 -15.73 2.33 -0.89
CA MET A 62 -14.55 2.24 -0.02
C MET A 62 -13.27 2.63 -0.74
N LEU A 63 -13.10 2.19 -1.98
CA LEU A 63 -11.98 2.60 -2.83
C LEU A 63 -11.92 4.11 -3.01
N LEU A 64 -13.05 4.76 -3.34
CA LEU A 64 -13.12 6.20 -3.47
C LEU A 64 -12.76 6.93 -2.17
N SER A 65 -13.27 6.44 -1.03
CA SER A 65 -12.95 7.03 0.27
C SER A 65 -11.45 6.92 0.60
N LEU A 66 -10.82 5.80 0.25
CA LEU A 66 -9.38 5.59 0.45
C LEU A 66 -8.55 6.45 -0.50
N ALA A 67 -8.93 6.50 -1.77
CA ALA A 67 -8.27 7.31 -2.79
C ALA A 67 -8.28 8.80 -2.41
N GLN A 68 -9.38 9.28 -1.85
CA GLN A 68 -9.46 10.63 -1.30
C GLN A 68 -8.49 10.84 -0.12
N ARG A 69 -8.29 9.86 0.77
CA ARG A 69 -7.31 10.00 1.87
C ARG A 69 -5.88 10.00 1.38
N LEU A 70 -5.59 9.19 0.36
CA LEU A 70 -4.28 9.15 -0.28
C LEU A 70 -4.03 10.34 -1.21
N GLN A 71 -5.06 11.13 -1.53
CA GLN A 71 -5.02 12.18 -2.55
C GLN A 71 -4.57 11.61 -3.92
N MET A 72 -5.09 10.44 -4.28
CA MET A 72 -4.72 9.72 -5.50
C MET A 72 -5.94 9.39 -6.35
N ASP A 73 -5.67 9.10 -7.62
CA ASP A 73 -6.69 8.61 -8.55
C ASP A 73 -7.26 7.25 -8.07
N PRO A 74 -8.60 7.07 -8.02
CA PRO A 74 -9.22 5.84 -7.55
C PRO A 74 -8.87 4.60 -8.40
N PHE A 75 -8.67 4.78 -9.71
CA PHE A 75 -8.27 3.67 -10.57
C PHE A 75 -6.86 3.20 -10.24
N LEU A 76 -5.92 4.12 -10.02
CA LEU A 76 -4.55 3.77 -9.61
C LEU A 76 -4.51 3.03 -8.26
N VAL A 77 -5.27 3.50 -7.27
CA VAL A 77 -5.38 2.83 -5.96
C VAL A 77 -6.05 1.46 -6.12
N GLY A 78 -7.12 1.37 -6.90
CA GLY A 78 -7.89 0.15 -7.10
C GLY A 78 -7.06 -0.96 -7.76
N GLN A 79 -6.24 -0.62 -8.75
CA GLN A 79 -5.35 -1.57 -9.41
C GLN A 79 -4.26 -2.14 -8.49
N ASN A 80 -3.88 -1.39 -7.46
CA ASN A 80 -2.82 -1.77 -6.54
C ASN A 80 -3.32 -2.26 -5.19
N MET A 81 -4.62 -2.13 -4.90
CA MET A 81 -5.24 -2.60 -3.68
C MET A 81 -6.02 -3.89 -3.92
N VAL A 82 -5.64 -4.95 -3.22
CA VAL A 82 -6.35 -6.23 -3.24
C VAL A 82 -6.82 -6.57 -1.82
N PRO A 83 -8.11 -6.81 -1.60
CA PRO A 83 -8.58 -7.35 -0.33
C PRO A 83 -8.24 -8.84 -0.22
N ILE A 84 -7.70 -9.26 0.92
CA ILE A 84 -7.42 -10.66 1.25
C ILE A 84 -8.14 -10.97 2.57
N ASN A 85 -9.10 -11.89 2.53
CA ASN A 85 -9.93 -12.24 3.70
C ASN A 85 -10.54 -11.00 4.40
N GLY A 86 -11.02 -10.03 3.60
CA GLY A 86 -11.61 -8.79 4.11
C GLY A 86 -10.63 -7.73 4.59
N ARG A 87 -9.31 -7.99 4.55
CA ARG A 87 -8.27 -7.01 4.89
C ARG A 87 -7.73 -6.34 3.63
N PRO A 88 -7.77 -5.00 3.51
CA PRO A 88 -7.13 -4.32 2.39
C PRO A 88 -5.62 -4.53 2.45
N SER A 89 -5.01 -4.71 1.29
CA SER A 89 -3.56 -4.82 1.15
C SER A 89 -3.09 -4.10 -0.10
N PHE A 90 -1.88 -3.53 -0.05
CA PHE A 90 -1.26 -2.91 -1.21
C PHE A 90 -0.25 -3.83 -1.87
N SER A 91 -0.08 -3.68 -3.18
CA SER A 91 1.06 -4.27 -3.88
C SER A 91 2.36 -3.65 -3.33
N SER A 92 3.41 -4.45 -3.18
CA SER A 92 4.71 -3.95 -2.74
C SER A 92 5.29 -2.89 -3.68
N ALA A 93 5.04 -3.02 -4.99
CA ALA A 93 5.44 -2.00 -5.97
C ALA A 93 4.74 -0.65 -5.74
N PHE A 94 3.46 -0.67 -5.35
CA PHE A 94 2.73 0.55 -4.99
C PHE A 94 3.25 1.17 -3.71
N VAL A 95 3.55 0.37 -2.68
CA VAL A 95 4.21 0.85 -1.46
C VAL A 95 5.54 1.54 -1.77
N ILE A 96 6.38 0.94 -2.62
CA ILE A 96 7.64 1.56 -3.07
C ILE A 96 7.37 2.90 -3.77
N ALA A 97 6.37 2.95 -4.65
CA ALA A 97 6.00 4.18 -5.35
C ALA A 97 5.52 5.28 -4.39
N LEU A 98 4.66 4.94 -3.43
CA LEU A 98 4.17 5.87 -2.40
C LEU A 98 5.32 6.43 -1.57
N ILE A 99 6.24 5.59 -1.10
CA ILE A 99 7.39 6.04 -0.32
C ILE A 99 8.28 6.97 -1.15
N ASN A 100 8.60 6.59 -2.39
CA ASN A 100 9.46 7.38 -3.27
C ASN A 100 8.83 8.72 -3.69
N GLN A 101 7.50 8.80 -3.76
CA GLN A 101 6.77 10.03 -4.11
C GLN A 101 6.36 10.86 -2.87
N SER A 102 6.58 10.34 -1.66
CA SER A 102 6.16 11.00 -0.42
C SER A 102 6.81 12.37 -0.18
N GLY A 103 7.94 12.66 -0.85
CA GLY A 103 8.76 13.85 -0.61
C GLY A 103 9.43 13.88 0.77
N ARG A 104 9.26 12.84 1.60
CA ARG A 104 9.89 12.72 2.92
C ARG A 104 11.28 12.09 2.82
N PHE A 105 11.49 11.18 1.88
CA PHE A 105 12.72 10.42 1.74
C PHE A 105 13.33 10.53 0.34
N THR A 106 14.62 10.23 0.23
CA THR A 106 15.21 9.82 -1.06
C THR A 106 14.54 8.53 -1.55
N PRO A 107 14.63 8.20 -2.86
CA PRO A 107 14.07 6.94 -3.35
C PRO A 107 14.72 5.74 -2.67
N LEU A 108 13.91 4.75 -2.31
CA LEU A 108 14.37 3.52 -1.64
C LEU A 108 15.52 2.86 -2.39
N ARG A 109 16.47 2.35 -1.61
CA ARG A 109 17.59 1.52 -2.07
C ARG A 109 17.49 0.16 -1.43
N PHE A 110 17.76 -0.88 -2.21
CA PHE A 110 17.69 -2.27 -1.79
C PHE A 110 19.09 -2.86 -1.77
N HIS A 111 19.46 -3.46 -0.64
CA HIS A 111 20.80 -3.96 -0.40
C HIS A 111 20.72 -5.47 -0.21
N HIS A 112 21.30 -6.20 -1.14
CA HIS A 112 21.29 -7.67 -1.13
C HIS A 112 22.61 -8.20 -0.57
N SER A 113 22.52 -9.25 0.25
CA SER A 113 23.70 -9.89 0.85
C SER A 113 23.43 -11.37 1.10
N GLY A 114 24.49 -12.13 1.40
CA GLY A 114 24.39 -13.56 1.67
C GLY A 114 24.00 -14.41 0.45
N ALA A 115 23.80 -15.69 0.69
CA ALA A 115 23.43 -16.72 -0.29
C ALA A 115 22.61 -17.83 0.38
N GLY A 116 21.91 -18.64 -0.41
CA GLY A 116 21.08 -19.73 0.11
C GLY A 116 20.02 -19.22 1.09
N ASP A 117 19.96 -19.81 2.27
CA ASP A 117 18.97 -19.45 3.30
C ASP A 117 19.28 -18.11 3.97
N ASP A 118 20.56 -17.73 4.01
CA ASP A 118 21.04 -16.45 4.51
C ASP A 118 20.98 -15.34 3.45
N ARG A 119 20.50 -15.65 2.23
CA ARG A 119 20.25 -14.61 1.22
C ARG A 119 19.24 -13.63 1.78
N ALA A 120 19.65 -12.36 1.87
CA ALA A 120 18.92 -11.32 2.58
C ALA A 120 18.79 -10.04 1.74
N CYS A 121 17.75 -9.26 2.02
CA CYS A 121 17.58 -7.90 1.52
C CYS A 121 17.08 -6.99 2.64
N TYR A 122 17.62 -5.77 2.72
CA TYR A 122 17.00 -4.68 3.48
C TYR A 122 16.82 -3.46 2.59
N ALA A 123 15.89 -2.59 2.97
CA ALA A 123 15.65 -1.32 2.30
C ALA A 123 16.22 -0.16 3.13
N SER A 124 16.76 0.86 2.47
CA SER A 124 17.18 2.11 3.11
C SER A 124 16.73 3.33 2.32
N ALA A 125 16.59 4.46 3.02
CA ALA A 125 16.42 5.76 2.42
C ALA A 125 16.85 6.85 3.41
N GLN A 126 17.25 8.01 2.88
CA GLN A 126 17.59 9.18 3.68
C GLN A 126 16.33 10.01 3.93
N ASP A 127 16.06 10.37 5.18
CA ASP A 127 15.07 11.40 5.52
C ASP A 127 15.59 12.78 5.07
N LEU A 128 14.89 13.40 4.12
CA LEU A 128 15.31 14.66 3.51
C LEU A 128 15.30 15.83 4.48
N ARG A 129 14.51 15.75 5.57
CA ARG A 129 14.45 16.81 6.57
C ARG A 129 15.65 16.77 7.52
N SER A 130 16.01 15.58 7.98
CA SER A 130 17.06 15.39 8.99
C SER A 130 18.43 15.05 8.39
N GLY A 131 18.48 14.61 7.12
CA GLY A 131 19.68 14.06 6.48
C GLY A 131 20.08 12.67 7.01
N THR A 132 19.28 12.07 7.90
CA THR A 132 19.61 10.78 8.52
C THR A 132 19.26 9.63 7.59
N GLU A 133 20.20 8.70 7.42
CA GLU A 133 19.93 7.43 6.73
C GLU A 133 19.10 6.52 7.63
N LEU A 134 17.93 6.10 7.14
CA LEU A 134 17.08 5.13 7.81
C LEU A 134 17.26 3.78 7.15
N GLN A 135 17.37 2.75 7.98
CA GLN A 135 17.50 1.37 7.55
C GLN A 135 16.31 0.54 8.03
N GLY A 136 15.74 -0.26 7.14
CA GLY A 136 14.73 -1.26 7.45
C GLY A 136 15.34 -2.57 7.97
N MET A 137 14.50 -3.41 8.55
CA MET A 137 14.92 -4.75 8.97
C MET A 137 15.22 -5.64 7.75
N PRO A 138 16.28 -6.47 7.80
CA PRO A 138 16.56 -7.42 6.73
C PRO A 138 15.51 -8.53 6.70
N VAL A 139 15.10 -8.90 5.49
CA VAL A 139 14.28 -10.07 5.19
C VAL A 139 15.19 -11.13 4.60
N THR A 140 15.06 -12.40 5.01
CA THR A 140 15.90 -13.50 4.48
C THR A 140 15.08 -14.59 3.78
N VAL A 141 15.74 -15.39 2.94
CA VAL A 141 15.16 -16.59 2.34
C VAL A 141 14.73 -17.58 3.41
N LYS A 142 15.51 -17.71 4.51
CA LYS A 142 15.10 -18.52 5.65
C LYS A 142 13.73 -18.09 6.18
N MET A 143 13.50 -16.79 6.38
CA MET A 143 12.18 -16.31 6.84
C MET A 143 11.06 -16.67 5.85
N ALA A 144 11.30 -16.54 4.55
CA ALA A 144 10.33 -16.94 3.53
C ALA A 144 9.98 -18.44 3.57
N LYS A 145 10.97 -19.28 3.84
CA LYS A 145 10.79 -20.73 4.06
C LYS A 145 10.03 -21.02 5.34
N ASP A 146 10.36 -20.33 6.43
CA ASP A 146 9.68 -20.45 7.72
C ASP A 146 8.20 -20.04 7.63
N TYR A 147 7.87 -19.02 6.80
CA TYR A 147 6.50 -18.66 6.45
C TYR A 147 5.84 -19.64 5.44
N GLY A 148 6.50 -20.73 5.09
CA GLY A 148 5.99 -21.73 4.16
C GLY A 148 5.72 -21.19 2.75
N ARG A 149 6.43 -20.14 2.31
CA ARG A 149 6.19 -19.51 0.99
C ARG A 149 7.05 -20.11 -0.12
N TRP A 150 8.19 -20.69 0.24
CA TRP A 150 9.16 -21.22 -0.73
C TRP A 150 8.66 -22.49 -1.45
N GLY A 151 8.15 -23.47 -0.68
CA GLY A 151 7.81 -24.81 -1.17
C GLY A 151 6.40 -24.97 -1.77
N ARG A 152 5.61 -23.90 -1.86
CA ARG A 152 4.23 -23.99 -2.39
C ARG A 152 4.22 -24.29 -3.88
N SER A 153 3.23 -25.07 -4.33
CA SER A 153 2.99 -25.28 -5.76
C SER A 153 2.78 -23.94 -6.45
N GLY A 154 3.51 -23.71 -7.56
CA GLY A 154 3.48 -22.44 -8.28
C GLY A 154 4.22 -21.26 -7.60
N SER A 155 4.97 -21.51 -6.53
CA SER A 155 5.73 -20.45 -5.85
C SER A 155 6.71 -19.75 -6.79
N GLN A 156 6.70 -18.42 -6.75
CA GLN A 156 7.63 -17.58 -7.50
C GLN A 156 8.94 -17.35 -6.75
N TRP A 157 9.02 -17.75 -5.47
CA TRP A 157 10.18 -17.50 -4.62
C TRP A 157 11.51 -18.02 -5.17
N PRO A 158 11.62 -19.28 -5.64
CA PRO A 158 12.88 -19.77 -6.21
C PRO A 158 13.30 -19.06 -7.50
N LYS A 159 12.34 -18.48 -8.23
CA LYS A 159 12.57 -17.82 -9.53
C LYS A 159 12.89 -16.34 -9.39
N ASN A 160 12.23 -15.67 -8.45
CA ASN A 160 12.25 -14.21 -8.27
C ASN A 160 12.70 -13.83 -6.85
N THR A 161 13.67 -14.54 -6.30
CA THR A 161 14.08 -14.44 -4.89
C THR A 161 14.39 -13.01 -4.48
N ASP A 162 15.31 -12.34 -5.17
CA ASP A 162 15.75 -10.99 -4.78
C ASP A 162 14.63 -9.96 -4.87
N GLN A 163 13.79 -10.04 -5.91
CA GLN A 163 12.64 -9.15 -6.05
C GLN A 163 11.65 -9.32 -4.88
N LEU A 164 11.35 -10.56 -4.49
CA LEU A 164 10.41 -10.84 -3.41
C LEU A 164 10.97 -10.51 -2.02
N LEU A 165 12.29 -10.59 -1.83
CA LEU A 165 12.95 -10.08 -0.64
C LEU A 165 12.87 -8.54 -0.58
N ALA A 166 13.16 -7.85 -1.69
CA ALA A 166 13.07 -6.40 -1.77
C ALA A 166 11.65 -5.88 -1.51
N TYR A 167 10.63 -6.57 -2.05
CA TYR A 167 9.22 -6.24 -1.81
C TYR A 167 8.84 -6.32 -0.34
N ARG A 168 9.24 -7.38 0.37
CA ARG A 168 9.03 -7.47 1.82
C ARG A 168 9.81 -6.42 2.60
N ALA A 169 11.05 -6.16 2.21
CA ALA A 169 11.88 -5.13 2.84
C ALA A 169 11.26 -3.73 2.69
N ALA A 170 10.65 -3.43 1.54
CA ALA A 170 9.92 -2.16 1.32
C ALA A 170 8.68 -2.05 2.22
N GLY A 171 7.88 -3.12 2.33
CA GLY A 171 6.73 -3.17 3.23
C GLY A 171 7.11 -2.87 4.67
N TRP A 172 8.14 -3.57 5.19
CA TRP A 172 8.62 -3.37 6.55
C TRP A 172 9.24 -2.00 6.79
N PHE A 173 10.00 -1.48 5.81
CA PHE A 173 10.51 -0.11 5.88
C PHE A 173 9.37 0.89 6.01
N GLY A 174 8.36 0.79 5.13
CA GLY A 174 7.23 1.70 5.14
C GLY A 174 6.43 1.65 6.44
N ARG A 175 6.16 0.44 6.94
CA ARG A 175 5.46 0.22 8.21
C ARG A 175 6.20 0.79 9.42
N LEU A 176 7.54 0.72 9.42
CA LEU A 176 8.36 1.20 10.54
C LEU A 176 8.59 2.71 10.49
N HIS A 177 8.93 3.25 9.31
CA HIS A 177 9.47 4.61 9.19
C HIS A 177 8.47 5.64 8.66
N CYS A 178 7.43 5.19 7.92
CA CYS A 178 6.40 6.08 7.38
C CYS A 178 5.00 5.43 7.29
N PRO A 179 4.47 4.92 8.42
CA PRO A 179 3.16 4.27 8.44
C PRO A 179 2.03 5.20 7.97
N GLU A 180 2.19 6.52 8.09
CA GLU A 180 1.25 7.53 7.61
C GLU A 180 1.16 7.61 6.08
N VAL A 181 2.25 7.32 5.36
CA VAL A 181 2.26 7.26 3.89
C VAL A 181 1.42 6.09 3.39
N LEU A 182 1.39 5.00 4.16
CA LEU A 182 0.64 3.78 3.82
C LEU A 182 -0.75 3.75 4.48
N LEU A 183 -1.10 4.74 5.30
CA LEU A 183 -2.30 4.75 6.15
C LEU A 183 -2.45 3.48 6.99
N GLY A 184 -1.32 2.89 7.40
CA GLY A 184 -1.26 1.63 8.14
C GLY A 184 -1.64 0.37 7.34
N VAL A 185 -1.91 0.48 6.03
CA VAL A 185 -2.23 -0.69 5.17
C VAL A 185 -0.96 -1.51 4.96
N ALA A 186 -1.07 -2.82 5.18
CA ALA A 186 0.04 -3.75 4.98
C ALA A 186 0.18 -4.14 3.50
N THR A 187 1.35 -4.65 3.13
CA THR A 187 1.52 -5.25 1.81
C THR A 187 0.74 -6.56 1.69
N ARG A 188 0.43 -6.95 0.46
CA ARG A 188 -0.13 -8.28 0.15
C ARG A 188 0.72 -9.38 0.76
N GLU A 189 2.04 -9.26 0.63
CA GLU A 189 3.00 -10.24 1.15
C GLU A 189 2.84 -10.42 2.66
N GLU A 190 2.74 -9.33 3.43
CA GLU A 190 2.54 -9.38 4.89
C GLU A 190 1.20 -10.02 5.28
N ILE A 191 0.10 -9.66 4.59
CA ILE A 191 -1.20 -10.26 4.87
C ILE A 191 -1.20 -11.74 4.56
N VAL A 192 -0.60 -12.13 3.43
CA VAL A 192 -0.44 -13.53 3.08
C VAL A 192 0.40 -14.20 4.15
N ASP A 193 1.61 -13.73 4.46
CA ASP A 193 2.52 -14.31 5.48
C ASP A 193 1.87 -14.48 6.86
N ALA A 194 0.97 -13.58 7.27
CA ALA A 194 0.21 -13.67 8.53
C ALA A 194 -0.92 -14.72 8.49
N VAL A 195 -1.46 -15.04 7.31
CA VAL A 195 -2.37 -16.17 7.12
C VAL A 195 -1.49 -17.42 7.00
N ILE A 196 -1.29 -18.08 8.14
CA ILE A 196 -0.89 -19.48 8.13
C ILE A 196 -2.07 -20.21 7.54
N ASP A 197 -1.92 -20.72 6.31
CA ASP A 197 -2.86 -21.72 5.80
C ASP A 197 -2.71 -22.92 6.73
N ILE A 198 -3.65 -23.02 7.68
CA ILE A 198 -3.93 -24.27 8.36
C ILE A 198 -4.74 -25.09 7.36
N ASP A 199 -4.08 -25.59 6.31
CA ASP A 199 -4.62 -26.75 5.63
C ASP A 199 -4.25 -27.98 6.48
N PRO A 200 -5.20 -28.87 6.78
CA PRO A 200 -5.00 -30.08 7.59
C PRO A 200 -4.03 -31.08 6.96
#